data_AF-A0A0C6FK37-F1
#
_entry.id   AF-A0A0C6FK37-F1
#
_cell.length_a   1.000
_cell.length_b   1.000
_cell.length_c   1.000
_cell.angle_alpha   90.00
_cell.angle_beta   90.00
_cell.angle_gamma   90.00
#
_symmetry.space_group_name_H-M   'P 1'
#
loop_
_entity.id
_entity.type
_entity.pdbx_description
1 polymer ?
#
loop_
_entity_poly.entity_id
_entity_poly.type
_entity_poly.pdbx_seq_one_letter_code
_entity_poly.pdbx_strand_id
1 'polypeptide(L)'
;MLPAPRIEVPEAALADPFAVARPAGFGPVPPFWRWREEHCGTRDEEWLRERCPQMPADFDYRFFQTAPPALVRPHLHGDETVRLDGLVPGGALAFRLPGLVPVAHHAWFDGRAVSARLHLDGVHLDLRAEAAPWRVDLTWRGWVARCPAYHGAVLALASLAGAAGLAVSGEHGLSEEAGS
;
A
#
# COMPACT_ATOMS: atom_id res chain seq x y z
N MET A 1 -2.45 -31.53 -2.64
CA MET A 1 -1.16 -31.10 -2.04
C MET A 1 -0.70 -29.86 -2.80
N LEU A 2 -0.35 -28.77 -2.12
CA LEU A 2 0.23 -27.59 -2.78
C LEU A 2 1.72 -27.85 -3.04
N PRO A 3 2.29 -27.41 -4.17
CA PRO A 3 3.72 -27.55 -4.43
C PRO A 3 4.53 -26.74 -3.41
N ALA A 4 5.71 -27.24 -3.04
CA ALA A 4 6.62 -26.52 -2.15
C ALA A 4 7.08 -25.19 -2.78
N PRO A 5 7.41 -24.17 -1.97
CA PRO A 5 8.05 -22.95 -2.44
C PRO A 5 9.29 -23.27 -3.29
N ARG A 6 9.45 -22.59 -4.42
CA ARG A 6 10.56 -22.81 -5.37
C ARG A 6 11.62 -21.72 -5.33
N ILE A 7 11.55 -20.83 -4.34
CA ILE A 7 12.47 -19.71 -4.16
C ILE A 7 13.03 -19.82 -2.75
N GLU A 8 14.34 -19.85 -2.65
CA GLU A 8 15.08 -19.88 -1.39
C GLU A 8 15.79 -18.54 -1.18
N VAL A 9 15.99 -18.20 0.10
CA VAL A 9 16.85 -17.10 0.50
C VAL A 9 18.30 -17.63 0.52
N PRO A 10 19.26 -17.00 -0.18
CA PRO A 10 20.64 -17.50 -0.25
C PRO A 10 21.27 -17.76 1.13
N GLU A 11 20.95 -16.92 2.11
CA GLU A 11 21.46 -17.00 3.47
C GLU A 11 20.79 -18.08 4.34
N ALA A 12 19.73 -18.72 3.82
CA ALA A 12 18.95 -19.74 4.52
C ALA A 12 18.54 -20.88 3.55
N ALA A 13 19.51 -21.34 2.75
CA ALA A 13 19.34 -22.49 1.87
C ALA A 13 18.93 -23.73 2.67
N LEU A 14 17.99 -24.49 2.14
CA LEU A 14 17.45 -25.65 2.84
C LEU A 14 18.37 -26.86 2.67
N ALA A 15 18.94 -27.34 3.78
CA ALA A 15 19.68 -28.60 3.82
C ALA A 15 18.82 -29.80 4.26
N ASP A 16 17.69 -29.53 4.93
CA ASP A 16 16.76 -30.54 5.46
C ASP A 16 15.37 -30.35 4.83
N PRO A 17 14.78 -31.36 4.17
CA PRO A 17 13.45 -31.28 3.59
C PRO A 17 12.32 -31.05 4.61
N PHE A 18 12.57 -31.26 5.91
CA PHE A 18 11.62 -31.01 6.99
C PHE A 18 11.83 -29.66 7.71
N ALA A 19 12.86 -28.91 7.34
CA ALA A 19 13.10 -27.60 7.91
C ALA A 19 11.98 -26.62 7.53
N VAL A 20 11.61 -25.75 8.47
CA VAL A 20 10.65 -24.68 8.23
C VAL A 20 11.33 -23.56 7.44
N ALA A 21 11.13 -23.58 6.12
CA ALA A 21 11.63 -22.54 5.24
C ALA A 21 10.90 -21.21 5.45
N ARG A 22 11.65 -20.09 5.47
CA ARG A 22 11.03 -18.77 5.31
C ARG A 22 10.64 -18.62 3.84
N PRO A 23 9.35 -18.39 3.51
CA PRO A 23 8.97 -18.14 2.12
C PRO A 23 9.75 -16.94 1.57
N ALA A 24 10.30 -17.09 0.37
CA ALA A 24 10.96 -16.02 -0.36
C ALA A 24 10.22 -15.74 -1.67
N GLY A 25 10.26 -14.48 -2.11
CA GLY A 25 9.65 -14.05 -3.35
C GLY A 25 9.27 -12.57 -3.34
N PHE A 26 8.84 -12.09 -4.51
CA PHE A 26 8.44 -10.70 -4.73
C PHE A 26 6.92 -10.53 -4.84
N GLY A 27 6.17 -11.64 -4.80
CA GLY A 27 4.72 -11.62 -4.97
C GLY A 27 3.96 -11.15 -3.73
N PRO A 28 2.70 -10.70 -3.89
CA PRO A 28 1.84 -10.34 -2.77
C PRO A 28 1.62 -11.48 -1.77
N VAL A 29 1.65 -11.16 -0.49
CA VAL A 29 1.39 -12.08 0.63
C VAL A 29 -0.13 -12.20 0.84
N PRO A 30 -0.71 -13.41 0.84
CA PRO A 30 -2.14 -13.61 1.13
C PRO A 30 -2.52 -13.24 2.58
N PRO A 31 -3.77 -12.82 2.85
CA PRO A 31 -4.17 -12.32 4.17
C PRO A 31 -4.17 -13.39 5.27
N PHE A 32 -4.30 -14.67 4.91
CA PHE A 32 -4.30 -15.80 5.85
C PHE A 32 -2.90 -16.34 6.17
N TRP A 33 -1.85 -15.76 5.60
CA TRP A 33 -0.47 -16.10 5.99
C TRP A 33 -0.14 -15.37 7.29
N ARG A 34 0.60 -16.04 8.20
CA ARG A 34 0.93 -15.51 9.53
C ARG A 34 1.43 -14.06 9.51
N TRP A 35 2.25 -13.68 8.52
CA TRP A 35 2.77 -12.32 8.35
C TRP A 35 1.71 -11.22 8.25
N ARG A 36 0.50 -11.54 7.80
CA ARG A 36 -0.61 -10.60 7.72
C ARG A 36 -1.68 -10.94 8.75
N GLU A 37 -1.95 -12.22 8.95
CA GLU A 37 -2.99 -12.69 9.87
C GLU A 37 -2.76 -12.19 11.31
N GLU A 38 -1.51 -12.12 11.78
CA GLU A 38 -1.19 -11.59 13.12
C GLU A 38 -1.58 -10.11 13.33
N HIS A 39 -1.91 -9.38 12.26
CA HIS A 39 -2.32 -7.98 12.30
C HIS A 39 -3.84 -7.79 12.19
N CYS A 40 -4.62 -8.87 12.04
CA CYS A 40 -6.07 -8.76 11.83
C CYS A 40 -6.88 -8.43 13.08
N GLY A 41 -6.21 -8.36 14.23
CA GLY A 41 -6.79 -8.13 15.56
C GLY A 41 -7.61 -9.32 16.09
N THR A 42 -7.96 -9.24 17.36
CA THR A 42 -8.70 -10.27 18.09
C THR A 42 -10.20 -10.22 17.77
N ARG A 43 -10.80 -11.37 17.45
CA ARG A 43 -12.23 -11.49 17.05
C ARG A 43 -12.97 -12.51 17.93
N ASP A 44 -13.08 -12.20 19.21
CA ASP A 44 -13.73 -13.02 20.22
C ASP A 44 -15.23 -12.65 20.41
N GLU A 45 -15.87 -13.26 21.42
CA GLU A 45 -17.28 -13.02 21.77
C GLU A 45 -17.55 -11.58 22.21
N GLU A 46 -16.57 -10.91 22.83
CA GLU A 46 -16.69 -9.52 23.25
C GLU A 46 -16.72 -8.60 22.04
N TRP A 47 -15.78 -8.78 21.10
CA TRP A 47 -15.83 -8.08 19.81
C TRP A 47 -17.16 -8.32 19.09
N LEU A 48 -17.65 -9.56 19.03
CA LEU A 48 -18.93 -9.91 18.41
C LEU A 48 -20.11 -9.15 19.02
N ARG A 49 -20.15 -9.03 20.35
CA ARG A 49 -21.25 -8.41 21.09
C ARG A 49 -21.21 -6.87 21.05
N GLU A 50 -20.02 -6.27 21.12
CA GLU A 50 -19.88 -4.84 21.41
C GLU A 50 -19.30 -4.01 20.26
N ARG A 51 -18.54 -4.62 19.34
CA ARG A 51 -17.84 -3.89 18.26
C ARG A 51 -18.13 -4.39 16.87
N CYS A 52 -18.73 -5.55 16.67
CA CYS A 52 -19.13 -5.98 15.33
C CYS A 52 -20.18 -4.99 14.79
N PRO A 53 -20.04 -4.44 13.56
CA PRO A 53 -19.12 -4.84 12.48
C PRO A 53 -17.85 -3.98 12.34
N GLN A 54 -17.51 -3.13 13.30
CA GLN A 54 -16.26 -2.38 13.30
C GLN A 54 -15.02 -3.29 13.49
N MET A 55 -13.86 -2.80 13.05
CA MET A 55 -12.57 -3.50 13.21
C MET A 55 -12.26 -3.73 14.70
N PRO A 56 -11.52 -4.79 15.06
CA PRO A 56 -11.01 -5.00 16.43
C PRO A 56 -10.22 -3.82 16.98
N ALA A 57 -10.09 -3.75 18.30
CA ALA A 57 -9.37 -2.67 18.99
C ALA A 57 -7.87 -2.68 18.72
N ASP A 58 -7.33 -3.88 18.62
CA ASP A 58 -5.93 -4.24 18.40
C ASP A 58 -5.64 -4.49 16.90
N PHE A 59 -6.55 -4.11 16.00
CA PHE A 59 -6.28 -4.21 14.57
C PHE A 59 -5.10 -3.33 14.19
N ASP A 60 -4.14 -3.90 13.47
CA ASP A 60 -2.97 -3.19 12.98
C ASP A 60 -3.07 -2.97 11.46
N TYR A 61 -2.95 -1.70 11.03
CA TYR A 61 -3.02 -1.32 9.62
C TYR A 61 -1.96 -1.99 8.74
N ARG A 62 -0.89 -2.55 9.32
CA ARG A 62 0.06 -3.44 8.64
C ARG A 62 -0.61 -4.66 8.01
N PHE A 63 -1.81 -5.07 8.46
CA PHE A 63 -2.62 -6.10 7.80
C PHE A 63 -2.84 -5.84 6.30
N PHE A 64 -2.96 -4.56 5.91
CA PHE A 64 -3.16 -4.17 4.51
C PHE A 64 -1.87 -4.18 3.69
N GLN A 65 -0.69 -4.31 4.31
CA GLN A 65 0.56 -4.46 3.60
C GLN A 65 0.62 -5.85 2.94
N THR A 66 0.57 -5.85 1.62
CA THR A 66 0.66 -7.09 0.83
C THR A 66 2.09 -7.40 0.39
N ALA A 67 3.01 -6.44 0.50
CA ALA A 67 4.40 -6.65 0.13
C ALA A 67 5.08 -7.63 1.12
N PRO A 68 5.94 -8.53 0.64
CA PRO A 68 6.86 -9.28 1.49
C PRO A 68 7.66 -8.33 2.41
N PRO A 69 8.02 -8.73 3.64
CA PRO A 69 8.64 -7.83 4.62
C PRO A 69 9.89 -7.07 4.10
N ALA A 70 10.69 -7.69 3.24
CA ALA A 70 11.89 -7.07 2.65
C ALA A 70 11.58 -5.95 1.64
N LEU A 71 10.35 -5.88 1.13
CA LEU A 71 9.90 -4.88 0.16
C LEU A 71 9.03 -3.78 0.79
N VAL A 72 8.73 -3.88 2.09
CA VAL A 72 7.98 -2.85 2.81
C VAL A 72 8.88 -1.63 3.00
N ARG A 73 8.36 -0.44 2.67
CA ARG A 73 9.06 0.84 2.85
C ARG A 73 8.21 1.75 3.74
N PRO A 74 8.83 2.59 4.60
CA PRO A 74 8.09 3.49 5.46
C PRO A 74 7.23 4.50 4.69
N HIS A 75 7.75 5.10 3.62
CA HIS A 75 7.05 6.07 2.77
C HIS A 75 7.51 5.97 1.31
N LEU A 76 6.57 6.19 0.39
CA LEU A 76 6.81 6.34 -1.04
C LEU A 76 6.40 7.76 -1.47
N HIS A 77 7.25 8.41 -2.25
CA HIS A 77 7.08 9.78 -2.74
C HIS A 77 6.45 9.83 -4.14
N GLY A 78 6.57 8.77 -4.93
CA GLY A 78 6.00 8.66 -6.27
C GLY A 78 6.89 9.19 -7.38
N ASP A 79 8.17 9.46 -7.09
CA ASP A 79 9.18 9.90 -8.04
C ASP A 79 10.52 9.15 -7.90
N GLU A 80 10.48 8.01 -7.19
CA GLU A 80 11.61 7.14 -6.98
C GLU A 80 12.14 6.57 -8.30
N THR A 81 13.47 6.39 -8.34
CA THR A 81 14.11 5.53 -9.33
C THR A 81 14.01 4.07 -8.89
N VAL A 82 13.38 3.25 -9.72
CA VAL A 82 13.25 1.81 -9.53
C VAL A 82 14.27 1.11 -10.42
N ARG A 83 15.05 0.19 -9.83
CA ARG A 83 15.98 -0.67 -10.56
C ARG A 83 15.75 -2.13 -10.16
N LEU A 84 15.61 -2.98 -11.16
CA LEU A 84 15.34 -4.41 -11.02
C LEU A 84 16.39 -5.17 -11.83
N ASP A 85 17.08 -6.11 -11.21
CA ASP A 85 18.09 -6.93 -11.89
C ASP A 85 17.61 -8.38 -11.96
N GLY A 86 17.62 -8.96 -13.16
CA GLY A 86 17.31 -10.38 -13.36
C GLY A 86 15.82 -10.74 -13.20
N LEU A 87 14.93 -9.75 -13.19
CA LEU A 87 13.47 -9.95 -13.10
C LEU A 87 12.76 -9.91 -14.45
N VAL A 88 13.47 -9.57 -15.53
CA VAL A 88 12.95 -9.53 -16.90
C VAL A 88 13.94 -10.14 -17.90
N PRO A 89 13.48 -10.68 -19.04
CA PRO A 89 14.35 -11.07 -20.13
C PRO A 89 15.22 -9.88 -20.60
N GLY A 90 16.52 -10.10 -20.80
CA GLY A 90 17.47 -9.04 -21.15
C GLY A 90 18.19 -8.40 -19.96
N GLY A 91 17.88 -8.80 -18.72
CA GLY A 91 18.68 -8.48 -17.53
C GLY A 91 18.06 -7.37 -16.67
N ALA A 92 18.60 -6.16 -16.75
CA ALA A 92 18.24 -5.06 -15.85
C ALA A 92 17.13 -4.16 -16.43
N LEU A 93 16.18 -3.77 -15.59
CA LEU A 93 15.16 -2.77 -15.87
C LEU A 93 15.33 -1.59 -14.93
N ALA A 94 15.36 -0.37 -15.47
CA ALA A 94 15.40 0.85 -14.69
C ALA A 94 14.41 1.89 -15.23
N PHE A 95 13.65 2.51 -14.34
CA PHE A 95 12.73 3.58 -14.66
C PHE A 95 12.52 4.49 -13.46
N ARG A 96 11.86 5.63 -13.68
CA ARG A 96 11.48 6.56 -12.62
C ARG A 96 9.97 6.63 -12.52
N LEU A 97 9.44 6.66 -11.30
CA LEU A 97 8.03 6.92 -11.07
C LEU A 97 7.68 8.35 -11.55
N PRO A 98 6.43 8.57 -11.99
CA PRO A 98 6.11 9.74 -12.81
C PRO A 98 6.11 11.07 -12.05
N GLY A 99 6.24 11.07 -10.72
CA GLY A 99 6.17 12.28 -9.90
C GLY A 99 4.79 12.93 -9.96
N LEU A 100 3.75 12.12 -10.06
CA LEU A 100 2.35 12.54 -10.13
C LEU A 100 1.63 12.15 -8.84
N VAL A 101 0.71 13.00 -8.40
CA VAL A 101 -0.10 12.79 -7.20
C VAL A 101 -1.57 13.14 -7.50
N PRO A 102 -2.51 12.22 -7.22
CA PRO A 102 -3.92 12.56 -7.19
C PRO A 102 -4.21 13.55 -6.06
N VAL A 103 -4.94 14.60 -6.39
CA VAL A 103 -5.49 15.59 -5.47
C VAL A 103 -6.99 15.36 -5.38
N ALA A 104 -7.48 15.21 -4.16
CA ALA A 104 -8.91 15.16 -3.88
C ALA A 104 -9.41 16.55 -3.50
N HIS A 105 -10.35 17.06 -4.30
CA HIS A 105 -11.08 18.29 -4.03
C HIS A 105 -12.38 17.93 -3.33
N HIS A 106 -12.36 17.91 -2.00
CA HIS A 106 -13.49 17.60 -1.14
C HIS A 106 -14.47 18.76 -1.05
N ALA A 107 -15.76 18.47 -1.02
CA ALA A 107 -16.84 19.43 -0.84
C ALA A 107 -17.89 18.92 0.16
N TRP A 108 -18.51 19.85 0.88
CA TRP A 108 -19.61 19.61 1.82
C TRP A 108 -20.82 20.48 1.46
N PHE A 109 -22.02 20.02 1.81
CA PHE A 109 -23.28 20.75 1.58
C PHE A 109 -23.39 22.06 2.38
N ASP A 110 -22.58 22.21 3.44
CA ASP A 110 -22.49 23.43 4.24
C ASP A 110 -21.55 24.49 3.65
N GLY A 111 -20.98 24.23 2.47
CA GLY A 111 -20.11 25.16 1.74
C GLY A 111 -18.62 25.02 2.03
N ARG A 112 -18.21 24.14 2.96
CA ARG A 112 -16.78 23.84 3.15
C ARG A 112 -16.20 23.15 1.93
N ALA A 113 -14.93 23.44 1.65
CA ALA A 113 -14.16 22.78 0.60
C ALA A 113 -12.68 22.68 0.99
N VAL A 114 -12.07 21.52 0.73
CA VAL A 114 -10.67 21.25 1.05
C VAL A 114 -10.03 20.50 -0.10
N SER A 115 -8.84 20.93 -0.52
CA SER A 115 -8.03 20.19 -1.50
C SER A 115 -6.86 19.54 -0.79
N ALA A 116 -6.73 18.22 -0.94
CA ALA A 116 -5.68 17.46 -0.29
C ALA A 116 -5.03 16.46 -1.23
N ARG A 117 -3.71 16.28 -1.05
CA ARG A 117 -2.95 15.21 -1.70
C ARG A 117 -3.31 13.87 -1.07
N LEU A 118 -3.49 12.88 -1.93
CA LEU A 118 -3.55 11.48 -1.50
C LEU A 118 -2.13 10.95 -1.28
N HIS A 119 -1.96 10.06 -0.30
CA HIS A 119 -0.69 9.40 -0.02
C HIS A 119 -0.47 8.24 -0.99
N LEU A 120 0.72 8.16 -1.60
CA LEU A 120 1.11 6.96 -2.34
C LEU A 120 1.28 5.82 -1.35
N ASP A 121 0.48 4.78 -1.52
CA ASP A 121 0.42 3.63 -0.62
C ASP A 121 1.16 2.41 -1.16
N GLY A 122 1.02 2.16 -2.46
CA GLY A 122 1.54 0.95 -3.07
C GLY A 122 2.06 1.18 -4.48
N VAL A 123 3.14 0.48 -4.79
CA VAL A 123 3.68 0.31 -6.15
C VAL A 123 3.64 -1.18 -6.46
N HIS A 124 2.88 -1.57 -7.47
CA HIS A 124 2.81 -2.95 -7.95
C HIS A 124 3.43 -3.05 -9.33
N LEU A 125 4.30 -4.05 -9.51
CA LEU A 125 5.01 -4.30 -10.75
C LEU A 125 4.50 -5.60 -11.36
N ASP A 126 3.83 -5.51 -12.50
CA ASP A 126 3.43 -6.67 -13.27
C ASP A 126 4.39 -6.87 -14.45
N LEU A 127 5.34 -7.77 -14.22
CA LEU A 127 6.42 -8.11 -15.15
C LEU A 127 6.18 -9.46 -15.85
N ARG A 128 4.94 -9.99 -15.82
CA ARG A 128 4.65 -11.36 -16.29
C ARG A 128 4.73 -11.51 -17.81
N ALA A 129 4.62 -10.42 -18.56
CA ALA A 129 4.78 -10.43 -20.00
C ALA A 129 6.24 -10.75 -20.39
N GLU A 130 6.42 -11.59 -21.41
CA GLU A 130 7.75 -11.98 -21.91
C GLU A 130 8.55 -10.81 -22.49
N ALA A 131 7.85 -9.77 -22.95
CA ALA A 131 8.42 -8.56 -23.50
C ALA A 131 7.64 -7.32 -23.04
N ALA A 132 8.29 -6.16 -23.12
CA ALA A 132 7.69 -4.87 -22.81
C ALA A 132 6.48 -4.55 -23.74
N PRO A 133 5.54 -3.69 -23.29
CA PRO A 133 5.55 -2.95 -22.04
C PRO A 133 5.09 -3.79 -20.83
N TRP A 134 5.88 -3.73 -19.76
CA TRP A 134 5.43 -4.17 -18.43
C TRP A 134 4.60 -3.08 -17.77
N ARG A 135 3.81 -3.47 -16.77
CA ARG A 135 2.86 -2.57 -16.12
C ARG A 135 3.31 -2.19 -14.71
N VAL A 136 3.13 -0.92 -14.37
CA VAL A 136 3.31 -0.38 -13.02
C VAL A 136 1.98 0.20 -12.58
N ASP A 137 1.43 -0.34 -11.48
CA ASP A 137 0.23 0.18 -10.85
C ASP A 137 0.60 0.93 -9.58
N LEU A 138 0.04 2.12 -9.44
CA LEU A 138 0.23 2.99 -8.29
C LEU A 138 -1.12 3.14 -7.58
N THR A 139 -1.12 2.89 -6.28
CA THR A 139 -2.33 3.01 -5.45
C THR A 139 -2.13 4.14 -4.46
N TRP A 140 -3.08 5.07 -4.41
CA TRP A 140 -3.10 6.14 -3.43
C TRP A 140 -4.23 5.96 -2.43
N ARG A 141 -4.00 6.41 -1.20
CA ARG A 141 -4.99 6.41 -0.12
C ARG A 141 -5.25 7.83 0.37
N GLY A 142 -6.49 8.05 0.77
CA GLY A 142 -6.90 9.21 1.54
C GLY A 142 -8.09 8.86 2.41
N TRP A 143 -8.33 9.72 3.37
CA TRP A 143 -9.32 9.57 4.43
C TRP A 143 -10.14 10.84 4.50
N VAL A 144 -11.43 10.69 4.74
CA VAL A 144 -12.30 11.81 5.09
C VAL A 144 -13.13 11.39 6.30
N ALA A 145 -13.26 12.30 7.27
CA ALA A 145 -14.10 12.03 8.42
C ALA A 145 -15.54 11.78 7.96
N ARG A 146 -16.18 10.75 8.51
CA ARG A 146 -17.58 10.47 8.22
C ARG A 146 -18.43 11.65 8.70
N CYS A 147 -19.02 12.38 7.77
CA CYS A 147 -19.80 13.59 8.05
C CYS A 147 -21.08 13.55 7.22
N PRO A 148 -22.28 13.72 7.82
CA PRO A 148 -23.54 13.77 7.08
C PRO A 148 -23.59 14.88 6.01
N ALA A 149 -22.83 15.96 6.21
CA ALA A 149 -22.73 17.06 5.27
C ALA A 149 -21.73 16.80 4.13
N TYR A 150 -20.97 15.70 4.15
CA TYR A 150 -20.00 15.40 3.10
C TYR A 150 -20.72 15.11 1.78
N HIS A 151 -20.41 15.92 0.76
CA HIS A 151 -21.03 15.78 -0.55
C HIS A 151 -20.22 14.84 -1.46
N GLY A 152 -18.90 14.95 -1.43
CA GLY A 152 -18.03 14.11 -2.23
C GLY A 152 -16.66 14.73 -2.49
N ALA A 153 -15.90 14.10 -3.39
CA ALA A 153 -14.64 14.64 -3.88
C ALA A 153 -14.53 14.43 -5.40
N VAL A 154 -13.91 15.41 -6.06
CA VAL A 154 -13.44 15.27 -7.44
C VAL A 154 -11.94 15.04 -7.41
N LEU A 155 -11.47 14.05 -8.17
CA LEU A 155 -10.06 13.73 -8.27
C LEU A 155 -9.45 14.43 -9.49
N ALA A 156 -8.33 15.12 -9.27
CA ALA A 156 -7.51 15.69 -10.32
C ALA A 156 -6.07 15.20 -10.17
N LEU A 157 -5.35 15.08 -11.27
CA LEU A 157 -3.94 14.70 -11.24
C LEU A 157 -3.07 15.95 -11.29
N ALA A 158 -2.07 16.02 -10.41
CA ALA A 158 -1.09 17.10 -10.38
C ALA A 158 0.34 16.53 -10.34
N SER A 159 1.33 17.36 -10.67
CA SER A 159 2.73 17.03 -10.36
C SER A 159 2.99 17.19 -8.86
N LEU A 160 3.99 16.48 -8.33
CA LEU A 160 4.41 16.64 -6.93
C LEU A 160 4.73 18.10 -6.58
N ALA A 161 5.42 18.81 -7.48
CA ALA A 161 5.74 20.23 -7.29
C ALA A 161 4.48 21.10 -7.28
N GLY A 162 3.53 20.86 -8.19
CA GLY A 162 2.29 21.62 -8.28
C GLY A 162 1.35 21.42 -7.08
N ALA A 163 1.48 20.30 -6.38
CA ALA A 163 0.66 19.96 -5.23
C ALA A 163 1.38 20.15 -3.87
N ALA A 164 2.65 20.59 -3.85
CA ALA A 164 3.48 20.63 -2.65
C ALA A 164 2.87 21.44 -1.49
N GLY A 165 2.17 22.53 -1.79
CA GLY A 165 1.52 23.39 -0.79
C GLY A 165 0.13 22.92 -0.32
N LEU A 166 -0.39 21.82 -0.87
CA LEU A 166 -1.68 21.27 -0.46
C LEU A 166 -1.54 20.44 0.81
N ALA A 167 -2.61 20.46 1.62
CA ALA A 167 -2.79 19.58 2.75
C ALA A 167 -2.64 18.11 2.34
N VAL A 168 -2.31 17.26 3.30
CA VAL A 168 -2.03 15.86 3.04
C VAL A 168 -3.02 14.99 3.80
N SER A 169 -3.62 14.02 3.12
CA SER A 169 -4.51 13.05 3.74
C SER A 169 -3.70 11.92 4.38
N GLY A 170 -3.15 12.19 5.56
CA GLY A 170 -2.25 11.28 6.29
C GLY A 170 -2.95 10.13 7.01
N GLU A 171 -2.18 9.31 7.74
CA GLU A 171 -2.67 8.14 8.49
C GLU A 171 -3.71 8.47 9.57
N HIS A 172 -3.77 9.74 10.00
CA HIS A 172 -4.72 10.25 10.98
C HIS A 172 -5.90 11.02 10.37
N GLY A 173 -6.00 11.10 9.04
CA GLY A 173 -7.05 11.84 8.35
C GLY A 173 -6.56 13.09 7.62
N LEU A 174 -7.52 13.88 7.13
CA LEU A 174 -7.28 15.24 6.66
C LEU A 174 -7.04 16.15 7.86
N SER A 175 -5.81 16.63 8.04
CA SER A 175 -5.51 17.69 9.00
C SER A 175 -5.69 19.05 8.33
N GLU A 176 -6.55 19.91 8.89
CA GLU A 176 -6.76 21.30 8.42
C GLU A 176 -5.67 22.28 8.89
N GLU A 177 -4.62 21.79 9.56
CA GLU A 177 -3.50 22.64 9.96
C GLU A 177 -2.56 22.89 8.78
N ALA A 178 -2.71 24.06 8.16
CA ALA A 178 -1.63 24.66 7.39
C ALA A 178 -0.41 24.81 8.32
N GLY A 179 0.69 24.13 7.99
CA GLY A 179 1.92 24.19 8.78
C GLY A 179 2.30 25.63 9.07
N SER A 180 2.38 25.95 10.37
CA SER A 180 3.07 27.15 10.86
C SER A 180 4.56 26.91 10.97
#